data_AF-A0AAV4E070-F1
#
_entry.id   AF-A0AAV4E070-F1
#
_cell.length_a   1.000
_cell.length_b   1.000
_cell.length_c   1.000
_cell.angle_alpha   90.00
_cell.angle_beta   90.00
_cell.angle_gamma   90.00
#
_symmetry.space_group_name_H-M   'P 1'
#
loop_
_entity.id
_entity.type
_entity.pdbx_description
1 polymer ?
#
loop_
_entity_poly.entity_id
_entity_poly.type
_entity_poly.pdbx_seq_one_letter_code
_entity_poly.pdbx_strand_id
1 'polypeptide(L)'
;MVRTYKKKTTRGQVSTSARQEAVDAVLKGCSLRKAAESFQIPKETLRRAVEKSRKGKELKSFSDSCKTRQVFSEEEELELTEYVLKASRIGFPLDSKTIK
;
A
#
# COMPACT_ATOMS: atom_id res chain seq x y z
N MET A 1 15.61 -18.36 -23.20
CA MET A 1 16.28 -18.53 -21.90
C MET A 1 15.99 -17.30 -21.04
N VAL A 2 15.35 -17.47 -19.87
CA VAL A 2 14.90 -16.34 -19.02
C VAL A 2 16.11 -15.64 -18.39
N ARG A 3 16.15 -14.30 -18.47
CA ARG A 3 17.23 -13.49 -17.90
C ARG A 3 17.14 -13.52 -16.36
N THR A 4 18.08 -14.19 -15.70
CA THR A 4 18.28 -14.08 -14.25
C THR A 4 18.93 -12.73 -13.93
N TYR A 5 18.15 -11.76 -13.49
CA TYR A 5 18.64 -10.44 -13.13
C TYR A 5 19.41 -10.47 -11.81
N LYS A 6 20.68 -10.03 -11.83
CA LYS A 6 21.47 -9.71 -10.63
C LYS A 6 21.62 -8.19 -10.51
N LYS A 7 21.34 -7.64 -9.33
CA LYS A 7 21.54 -6.21 -9.06
C LYS A 7 23.01 -5.84 -9.11
N LYS A 8 23.30 -4.64 -9.60
CA LYS A 8 24.67 -4.09 -9.68
C LYS A 8 25.10 -3.34 -8.41
N THR A 9 24.15 -2.98 -7.53
CA THR A 9 24.42 -2.15 -6.34
C THR A 9 23.75 -2.72 -5.09
N THR A 10 24.36 -2.45 -3.93
CA THR A 10 23.82 -2.74 -2.60
C THR A 10 22.92 -1.63 -2.07
N ARG A 11 22.70 -0.55 -2.85
CA ARG A 11 21.84 0.57 -2.46
C ARG A 11 20.41 0.08 -2.16
N GLY A 12 19.91 0.42 -0.97
CA GLY A 12 18.59 0.00 -0.51
C GLY A 12 18.53 -1.43 0.04
N GLN A 13 19.66 -2.13 0.18
CA GLN A 13 19.74 -3.33 0.99
C GLN A 13 19.81 -2.93 2.46
N VAL A 14 18.64 -2.87 3.10
CA VAL A 14 18.51 -2.72 4.55
C VAL A 14 17.76 -3.94 5.04
N SER A 15 18.31 -4.63 6.05
CA SER A 15 17.63 -5.76 6.67
C SER A 15 16.27 -5.31 7.19
N THR A 16 15.26 -6.17 7.01
CA THR A 16 13.90 -5.89 7.46
C THR A 16 13.85 -5.64 8.97
N SER A 17 14.64 -6.40 9.74
CA SER A 17 14.78 -6.27 11.18
C SER A 17 15.35 -4.91 11.60
N ALA A 18 16.52 -4.52 11.09
CA ALA A 18 17.15 -3.25 11.47
C ALA A 18 16.26 -2.04 11.13
N ARG A 19 15.51 -2.12 10.02
CA ARG A 19 14.54 -1.09 9.66
C ARG A 19 13.35 -1.01 10.61
N GLN A 20 12.86 -2.14 11.11
CA GLN A 20 11.78 -2.15 12.11
C GLN A 20 12.26 -1.59 13.44
N GLU A 21 13.42 -2.05 13.92
CA GLU A 21 14.04 -1.57 15.16
C GLU A 21 14.31 -0.06 15.12
N ALA A 22 14.79 0.46 13.98
CA ALA A 22 15.01 1.89 13.79
C ALA A 22 13.71 2.70 13.82
N VAL A 23 12.62 2.16 13.25
CA VAL A 23 11.30 2.79 13.32
C VAL A 23 10.80 2.81 14.75
N ASP A 24 10.91 1.70 15.47
CA ASP A 24 10.47 1.59 16.86
C ASP A 24 11.24 2.54 17.78
N ALA A 25 12.55 2.69 17.57
CA ALA A 25 13.37 3.67 18.29
C ALA A 25 12.87 5.11 18.08
N VAL A 26 12.49 5.47 16.84
CA VAL A 26 11.93 6.80 16.53
C VAL A 26 10.55 6.97 17.14
N LEU A 27 9.70 5.93 17.13
CA LEU A 27 8.38 5.97 17.77
C LEU A 27 8.48 6.11 19.29
N LYS A 28 9.52 5.54 19.92
CA LYS A 28 9.83 5.68 21.35
C LYS A 28 10.45 7.05 21.72
N GLY A 29 10.67 7.94 20.76
CA GLY A 29 11.13 9.32 21.01
C GLY A 29 12.57 9.61 20.61
N CYS A 30 13.32 8.67 20.02
CA CYS A 30 14.63 9.00 19.43
C CYS A 30 14.49 9.93 18.22
N SER A 31 15.47 10.82 18.02
CA SER A 31 15.48 11.68 16.85
C SER A 31 15.76 10.88 15.57
N LEU A 32 15.11 11.28 14.48
CA LEU A 32 15.22 10.65 13.16
C LEU A 32 16.66 10.58 12.66
N ARG A 33 17.47 11.60 12.97
CA ARG A 33 18.89 11.66 12.61
C ARG A 33 19.72 10.67 13.43
N LYS A 34 19.54 10.62 14.75
CA LYS A 34 20.26 9.69 15.63
C LYS A 34 19.96 8.23 15.26
N ALA A 35 18.69 7.89 15.04
CA ALA A 35 18.31 6.55 14.61
C ALA A 35 18.87 6.20 13.22
N ALA A 36 18.85 7.13 12.27
CA ALA A 36 19.43 6.90 10.94
C ALA A 36 20.95 6.56 11.01
N GLU A 37 21.69 7.29 11.84
CA GLU A 37 23.12 7.07 12.07
C GLU A 37 23.37 5.73 12.79
N SER A 38 22.65 5.42 13.87
CA SER A 38 22.81 4.20 14.66
C SER A 38 22.53 2.92 13.87
N PHE A 39 21.51 2.94 13.01
CA PHE A 39 21.09 1.77 12.23
C PHE A 39 21.67 1.75 10.79
N GLN A 40 22.50 2.75 10.44
CA GLN A 40 23.08 2.92 9.10
C GLN A 40 22.04 2.94 7.97
N ILE A 41 20.88 3.54 8.25
CA ILE A 41 19.77 3.67 7.30
C ILE A 41 19.74 5.11 6.79
N PRO A 42 19.63 5.35 5.47
CA PRO A 42 19.44 6.69 4.96
C PRO A 42 18.24 7.38 5.63
N LYS A 43 18.44 8.62 6.09
CA LYS A 43 17.42 9.41 6.81
C LYS A 43 16.06 9.41 6.12
N GLU A 44 16.03 9.61 4.81
CA GLU A 44 14.78 9.63 4.03
C GLU A 44 14.09 8.27 3.96
N THR A 45 14.86 7.18 3.93
CA THR A 45 14.30 5.82 4.00
C THR A 45 13.64 5.57 5.35
N LEU A 46 14.31 5.98 6.44
CA LEU A 46 13.75 5.86 7.79
C LEU A 46 12.52 6.75 7.97
N ARG A 47 12.56 8.00 7.48
CA ARG A 47 11.44 8.94 7.53
C ARG A 47 10.19 8.36 6.87
N ARG A 48 10.32 7.85 5.64
CA ARG A 48 9.21 7.20 4.91
C ARG A 48 8.66 5.99 5.67
N ALA A 49 9.54 5.19 6.28
CA ALA A 49 9.12 4.02 7.05
C ALA A 49 8.36 4.41 8.34
N VAL A 50 8.78 5.47 9.03
CA VAL A 50 8.09 6.01 10.21
C VAL A 50 6.74 6.62 9.81
N GLU A 51 6.68 7.43 8.77
CA GLU A 51 5.43 8.00 8.26
C GLU A 51 4.44 6.90 7.87
N LYS A 52 4.90 5.84 7.22
CA LYS A 52 4.07 4.66 6.90
C LYS A 52 3.56 3.97 8.16
N SER A 53 4.38 3.86 9.19
CA SER A 53 4.00 3.19 10.45
C SER A 53 3.03 4.02 11.28
N ARG A 54 3.17 5.36 11.27
CA ARG A 54 2.23 6.29 11.93
C ARG A 54 0.86 6.33 11.27
N LYS A 55 0.81 6.18 9.94
CA LYS A 55 -0.45 6.10 9.18
C LYS A 55 -1.21 4.77 9.41
N GLY A 56 -0.66 3.86 10.22
CA GLY A 56 -1.24 2.55 10.52
C GLY A 56 -0.96 1.51 9.42
N LYS A 57 -1.13 0.23 9.76
CA LYS A 57 -1.28 -0.87 8.78
C LYS A 57 -2.69 -0.84 8.19
N GLU A 58 -3.24 0.33 7.89
CA GLU A 58 -4.35 0.39 6.93
C GLU A 58 -3.76 -0.27 5.67
N LEU A 59 -4.21 -1.49 5.37
CA LEU A 59 -4.03 -2.06 4.04
C LEU A 59 -4.41 -0.91 3.14
N LYS A 60 -3.47 -0.39 2.33
CA LYS A 60 -3.85 0.60 1.32
C LYS A 60 -5.06 0.00 0.66
N SER A 61 -6.24 0.57 0.91
CA SER A 61 -7.43 0.02 0.34
C SER A 61 -7.18 0.06 -1.15
N PHE A 62 -7.55 -0.99 -1.87
CA PHE A 62 -7.36 -0.98 -3.32
C PHE A 62 -7.95 0.30 -3.93
N SER A 63 -9.01 0.84 -3.29
CA SER A 63 -9.60 2.13 -3.58
C SER A 63 -8.62 3.32 -3.55
N ASP A 64 -7.66 3.39 -2.63
CA ASP A 64 -6.73 4.54 -2.57
C ASP A 64 -5.82 4.65 -3.79
N SER A 65 -5.43 3.53 -4.41
CA SER A 65 -4.73 3.54 -5.70
C SER A 65 -5.64 3.86 -6.88
N CYS A 66 -6.90 3.43 -6.81
CA CYS A 66 -7.88 3.57 -7.88
C CYS A 66 -8.53 4.96 -7.95
N LYS A 67 -8.49 5.75 -6.87
CA LYS A 67 -9.01 7.14 -6.81
C LYS A 67 -8.50 8.04 -7.95
N THR A 68 -7.25 7.86 -8.38
CA THR A 68 -6.66 8.67 -9.46
C THR A 68 -7.29 8.43 -10.84
N ARG A 69 -8.00 7.32 -11.03
CA ARG A 69 -8.69 6.92 -12.27
C ARG A 69 -10.14 6.53 -12.00
N GLN A 70 -10.72 7.11 -10.97
CA GLN A 70 -12.11 6.86 -10.60
C GLN A 70 -13.02 7.37 -11.72
N VAL A 71 -13.90 6.50 -12.21
CA VAL A 71 -14.86 6.82 -13.29
C VAL A 71 -16.21 7.20 -12.70
N PHE A 72 -16.65 6.49 -11.67
CA PHE A 72 -17.91 6.69 -10.98
C PHE A 72 -17.71 7.39 -9.64
N SER A 73 -18.62 8.25 -9.24
CA SER A 73 -18.63 8.83 -7.89
C SER A 73 -18.90 7.76 -6.83
N GLU A 74 -18.62 8.07 -5.56
CA GLU A 74 -18.89 7.12 -4.46
C GLU A 74 -20.38 6.77 -4.38
N GLU A 75 -21.27 7.72 -4.68
CA GLU A 75 -22.72 7.51 -4.73
C GLU A 75 -23.11 6.56 -5.87
N GLU A 76 -22.55 6.77 -7.07
CA GLU A 76 -22.79 5.91 -8.23
C GLU A 76 -22.24 4.48 -8.02
N GLU A 77 -21.08 4.33 -7.39
CA GLU A 77 -20.54 3.01 -7.04
C GLU A 77 -21.48 2.28 -6.06
N LEU A 78 -22.06 2.99 -5.09
CA LEU A 78 -23.05 2.43 -4.18
C LEU A 78 -24.30 1.97 -4.93
N GLU A 79 -24.87 2.80 -5.79
CA GLU A 79 -26.05 2.44 -6.59
C GLU A 79 -25.80 1.19 -7.46
N LEU A 80 -24.63 1.11 -8.09
CA LEU A 80 -24.22 -0.06 -8.89
C LEU A 80 -24.09 -1.31 -8.01
N THR A 81 -23.52 -1.20 -6.81
CA THR A 81 -23.41 -2.35 -5.90
C THR A 81 -24.77 -2.85 -5.45
N GLU A 82 -25.70 -1.94 -5.12
CA GLU A 82 -27.07 -2.29 -4.77
C GLU A 82 -27.80 -3.00 -5.92
N TYR A 83 -27.64 -2.48 -7.14
CA TYR A 83 -28.19 -3.09 -8.33
C TYR A 83 -27.66 -4.51 -8.56
N VAL A 84 -26.34 -4.71 -8.47
CA VAL A 84 -25.70 -6.03 -8.64
C VAL A 84 -26.20 -7.01 -7.58
N LEU A 85 -26.35 -6.59 -6.32
CA LEU A 85 -26.90 -7.42 -5.25
C LEU A 85 -28.36 -7.78 -5.51
N LYS A 86 -29.17 -6.83 -6.00
CA LYS A 86 -30.56 -7.07 -6.38
C LYS A 86 -30.66 -8.08 -7.53
N ALA A 87 -29.87 -7.90 -8.57
CA ALA A 87 -29.80 -8.78 -9.73
C ALA A 87 -29.37 -10.21 -9.35
N SER A 88 -28.39 -10.34 -8.46
CA SER A 88 -27.96 -11.63 -7.91
C SER A 88 -29.09 -12.33 -7.15
N ARG A 89 -29.82 -11.60 -6.29
CA ARG A 89 -30.95 -12.15 -5.52
C ARG A 89 -32.09 -12.66 -6.38
N ILE A 90 -32.36 -12.01 -7.51
CA ILE A 90 -33.42 -12.43 -8.46
C ILE A 90 -32.94 -13.51 -9.44
N GLY A 91 -31.69 -13.98 -9.33
CA GLY A 91 -31.11 -14.99 -10.21
C GLY A 91 -30.82 -14.49 -11.62
N PHE A 92 -30.69 -13.18 -11.81
CA PHE A 92 -30.36 -12.60 -13.11
C PHE A 92 -28.89 -12.92 -13.45
N PRO A 93 -28.59 -13.40 -14.67
CA PRO A 93 -27.23 -13.74 -15.07
C PRO A 93 -26.36 -12.49 -15.21
N LEU A 94 -25.36 -12.38 -14.33
CA LEU A 94 -24.37 -11.31 -14.29
C LEU A 94 -23.16 -11.59 -15.22
N ASP A 95 -23.42 -12.13 -16.41
CA ASP A 95 -22.37 -12.47 -17.37
C ASP A 95 -21.94 -11.25 -18.20
N SER A 96 -20.68 -11.19 -18.59
CA SER A 96 -20.14 -10.10 -19.41
C SER A 96 -20.77 -9.97 -20.81
N LYS A 97 -21.64 -10.90 -21.19
CA LYS A 97 -22.37 -10.90 -22.48
C LYS A 97 -23.74 -10.24 -22.38
N THR A 98 -24.35 -10.23 -21.19
CA THR A 98 -25.67 -9.64 -20.93
C THR A 98 -25.57 -8.16 -20.58
N ILE A 99 -24.43 -7.71 -20.05
CA ILE A 99 -24.10 -6.30 -19.82
C ILE A 99 -23.47 -5.76 -21.11
N LYS A 100 -24.27 -5.10 -21.97
CA LYS A 100 -23.83 -4.46 -23.21
C LYS A 100 -24.17 -2.98 -23.20
#